data_AF-A0A0K8QAR0-F1
#
_entry.id   AF-A0A0K8QAR0-F1
#
_cell.length_a   1.000
_cell.length_b   1.000
_cell.length_c   1.000
_cell.angle_alpha   90.00
_cell.angle_beta   90.00
_cell.angle_gamma   90.00
#
_symmetry.space_group_name_H-M   'P 1'
#
loop_
_entity.id
_entity.type
_entity.pdbx_description
1 polymer ?
#
loop_
_entity_poly.entity_id
_entity_poly.type
_entity_poly.pdbx_seq_one_letter_code
_entity_poly.pdbx_strand_id
1 'polypeptide(L)'
;MKSVRKLRVHWPIASETFAGLAEGEAGAFRNDHGITALLQALADSPELGDFGNYRHVFESGVGFEGFTVAEGANPTLGQVGQRTISPTFVFTTYFDAALDDERVDRFMRHLVEIHLGKSLS
;
A
#
# COMPACT_ATOMS: atom_id res chain seq x y z
N MET A 1 -7.14 25.13 -8.52
CA MET A 1 -7.02 23.68 -8.23
C MET A 1 -5.89 23.53 -7.23
N LYS A 2 -6.12 22.83 -6.10
CA LYS A 2 -5.05 22.61 -5.11
C LYS A 2 -4.02 21.65 -5.72
N SER A 3 -2.74 21.98 -5.62
CA SER A 3 -1.67 21.07 -6.08
C SER A 3 -1.59 19.87 -5.13
N VAL A 4 -1.50 18.67 -5.68
CA VAL A 4 -1.48 17.42 -4.90
C VAL A 4 -0.32 16.53 -5.33
N ARG A 5 0.22 15.79 -4.36
CA ARG A 5 1.13 14.66 -4.59
C ARG A 5 0.35 13.36 -4.48
N LYS A 6 0.77 12.36 -5.26
CA LYS A 6 0.20 11.01 -5.27
C LYS A 6 1.12 10.07 -4.50
N LEU A 7 0.54 9.31 -3.56
CA LEU A 7 1.17 8.17 -2.94
C LEU A 7 0.56 6.89 -3.51
N ARG A 8 1.38 6.03 -4.11
CA ARG A 8 0.95 4.72 -4.61
C ARG A 8 1.79 3.63 -3.96
N VAL A 9 1.11 2.64 -3.39
CA VAL A 9 1.74 1.50 -2.73
C VAL A 9 1.34 0.22 -3.46
N HIS A 10 2.32 -0.64 -3.70
CA HIS A 10 2.15 -1.98 -4.25
C HIS A 10 2.40 -2.99 -3.13
N TRP A 11 1.40 -3.81 -2.84
CA TRP A 11 1.37 -4.66 -1.66
C TRP A 11 1.15 -6.12 -2.06
N PRO A 12 2.14 -7.00 -1.93
CA PRO A 12 1.94 -8.43 -2.16
C PRO A 12 0.87 -8.98 -1.21
N ILE A 13 -0.07 -9.75 -1.75
CA ILE A 13 -1.18 -10.33 -0.99
C ILE A 13 -1.31 -11.82 -1.27
N ALA A 14 -2.02 -12.53 -0.38
CA ALA A 14 -2.34 -13.92 -0.59
C ALA A 14 -3.29 -14.10 -1.79
N SER A 15 -3.20 -15.26 -2.46
CA SER A 15 -4.04 -15.58 -3.63
C SER A 15 -5.52 -15.59 -3.30
N GLU A 16 -5.88 -15.99 -2.09
CA GLU A 16 -7.26 -16.02 -1.58
C GLU A 16 -7.83 -14.61 -1.46
N THR A 17 -7.04 -13.67 -0.89
CA THR A 17 -7.40 -12.26 -0.83
C THR A 17 -7.55 -11.68 -2.23
N PHE A 18 -6.63 -12.02 -3.15
CA PHE A 18 -6.69 -11.56 -4.54
C PHE A 18 -7.98 -12.03 -5.23
N ALA A 19 -8.34 -13.30 -5.08
CA ALA A 19 -9.54 -13.87 -5.70
C ALA A 19 -10.82 -13.17 -5.21
N GLY A 20 -10.99 -13.05 -3.89
CA GLY A 20 -12.16 -12.37 -3.33
C GLY A 20 -12.27 -10.91 -3.76
N LEU A 21 -11.15 -10.16 -3.77
CA LEU A 21 -11.15 -8.78 -4.24
C LEU A 21 -11.44 -8.67 -5.75
N ALA A 22 -10.93 -9.59 -6.57
CA ALA A 22 -11.18 -9.63 -8.01
C ALA A 22 -12.66 -9.91 -8.34
N GLU A 23 -13.36 -10.63 -7.47
CA GLU A 23 -14.81 -10.90 -7.58
C GLU A 23 -15.69 -9.74 -7.07
N GLY A 24 -15.06 -8.66 -6.57
CA GLY A 24 -15.76 -7.49 -6.03
C GLY A 24 -16.22 -7.67 -4.58
N GLU A 25 -15.73 -8.70 -3.88
CA GLU A 25 -16.04 -8.92 -2.47
C GLU A 25 -15.27 -7.92 -1.61
N ALA A 26 -15.86 -6.74 -1.36
CA ALA A 26 -15.25 -5.73 -0.49
C ALA A 26 -14.95 -6.25 0.93
N GLY A 27 -15.59 -7.34 1.37
CA GLY A 27 -15.27 -8.01 2.62
C GLY A 27 -13.87 -8.60 2.68
N ALA A 28 -13.28 -8.96 1.54
CA ALA A 28 -11.95 -9.58 1.45
C ALA A 28 -10.83 -8.67 1.98
N PHE A 29 -11.03 -7.35 1.98
CA PHE A 29 -10.11 -6.40 2.62
C PHE A 29 -9.83 -6.71 4.08
N ARG A 30 -10.85 -7.17 4.81
CA ARG A 30 -10.76 -7.44 6.25
C ARG A 30 -10.08 -8.78 6.57
N ASN A 31 -9.93 -9.64 5.57
CA ASN A 31 -9.32 -10.95 5.74
C ASN A 31 -7.78 -10.87 5.66
N ASP A 32 -7.25 -9.77 5.14
CA ASP A 32 -5.81 -9.51 5.05
C ASP A 32 -5.39 -8.50 6.15
N HIS A 33 -4.53 -8.94 7.06
CA HIS A 33 -4.05 -8.11 8.16
C HIS A 33 -3.24 -6.90 7.67
N GLY A 34 -2.46 -7.05 6.60
CA GLY A 34 -1.64 -5.98 6.04
C GLY A 34 -2.51 -4.89 5.41
N ILE A 35 -3.51 -5.30 4.61
CA ILE A 35 -4.46 -4.33 4.03
C ILE A 35 -5.30 -3.66 5.12
N THR A 36 -5.75 -4.42 6.12
CA THR A 36 -6.51 -3.85 7.25
C THR A 36 -5.70 -2.78 7.98
N ALA A 37 -4.42 -3.05 8.27
CA ALA A 37 -3.54 -2.08 8.91
C ALA A 37 -3.25 -0.86 8.02
N LEU A 38 -3.10 -1.04 6.71
CA LEU A 38 -2.97 0.05 5.74
C LEU A 38 -4.21 0.97 5.74
N LEU A 39 -5.41 0.40 5.74
CA LEU A 39 -6.67 1.16 5.77
C LEU A 39 -6.84 1.90 7.11
N GLN A 40 -6.40 1.30 8.22
CA GLN A 40 -6.37 1.96 9.51
C GLN A 40 -5.40 3.15 9.52
N ALA A 41 -4.17 2.96 9.00
CA ALA A 41 -3.19 4.04 8.89
C ALA A 41 -3.70 5.22 8.05
N LEU A 42 -4.48 4.95 6.99
CA LEU A 42 -5.17 5.98 6.22
C LEU A 42 -6.22 6.73 7.06
N ALA A 43 -7.03 6.01 7.84
CA ALA A 43 -8.03 6.61 8.71
C ALA A 43 -7.40 7.50 9.81
N ASP A 44 -6.22 7.09 10.30
CA ASP A 44 -5.48 7.83 11.33
C ASP A 44 -4.66 9.01 10.77
N SER A 45 -4.57 9.14 9.44
CA SER A 45 -3.81 10.18 8.75
C SER A 45 -4.74 11.18 8.05
N PRO A 46 -5.22 12.24 8.74
CA PRO A 46 -6.19 13.18 8.20
C PRO A 46 -5.65 14.00 7.00
N GLU A 47 -4.33 14.07 6.83
CA GLU A 47 -3.70 14.72 5.68
C GLU A 47 -3.80 13.91 4.37
N LEU A 48 -4.05 12.59 4.47
CA LEU A 48 -4.18 11.70 3.33
C LEU A 48 -5.62 11.67 2.82
N GLY A 49 -5.77 11.87 1.52
CA GLY A 49 -7.05 11.88 0.83
C GLY A 49 -7.98 13.02 1.26
N ASP A 50 -7.43 14.14 1.72
CA ASP A 50 -8.21 15.34 2.08
C ASP A 50 -8.49 16.20 0.85
N PHE A 51 -9.74 16.14 0.38
CA PHE A 51 -10.30 16.99 -0.66
C PHE A 51 -11.45 17.86 -0.13
N GLY A 52 -11.35 18.29 1.15
CA GLY A 52 -12.33 19.15 1.81
C GLY A 52 -13.49 18.35 2.40
N ASN A 53 -14.61 18.28 1.67
CA ASN A 53 -15.80 17.53 2.10
C ASN A 53 -15.63 16.01 1.96
N TYR A 54 -14.58 15.57 1.26
CA TYR A 54 -14.19 14.17 1.12
C TYR A 54 -12.87 13.96 1.87
N ARG A 55 -12.88 13.02 2.80
CA ARG A 55 -11.74 12.69 3.67
C ARG A 55 -11.32 11.24 3.42
N HIS A 56 -10.05 10.94 3.65
CA HIS A 56 -9.49 9.59 3.48
C HIS A 56 -9.76 9.00 2.10
N VAL A 57 -9.81 9.86 1.06
CA VAL A 57 -9.99 9.43 -0.33
C VAL A 57 -8.82 8.55 -0.76
N PHE A 58 -9.16 7.37 -1.28
CA PHE A 58 -8.21 6.46 -1.91
C PHE A 58 -8.84 5.74 -3.10
N GLU A 59 -7.98 5.24 -3.96
CA GLU A 59 -8.32 4.33 -5.05
C GLU A 59 -7.60 3.01 -4.80
N SER A 60 -8.22 1.90 -5.20
CA SER A 60 -7.60 0.60 -5.07
C SER A 60 -7.95 -0.35 -6.19
N GLY A 61 -7.11 -1.36 -6.37
CA GLY A 61 -7.32 -2.45 -7.31
C GLY A 61 -6.39 -3.62 -7.03
N VAL A 62 -6.59 -4.72 -7.75
CA VAL A 62 -5.73 -5.91 -7.68
C VAL A 62 -5.10 -6.19 -9.04
N GLY A 63 -3.89 -6.71 -9.03
CA GLY A 63 -3.17 -7.12 -10.22
C GLY A 63 -2.01 -8.05 -9.89
N PHE A 64 -1.10 -8.21 -10.85
CA PHE A 64 0.12 -8.97 -10.66
C PHE A 64 1.33 -8.06 -10.76
N GLU A 65 2.27 -8.23 -9.84
CA GLU A 65 3.60 -7.64 -9.93
C GLU A 65 4.60 -8.70 -10.40
N GLY A 66 5.52 -8.32 -11.29
CA GLY A 66 6.54 -9.20 -11.80
C GLY A 66 7.94 -8.63 -11.58
N PHE A 67 8.78 -9.36 -10.87
CA PHE A 67 10.16 -8.95 -10.53
C PHE A 67 11.14 -10.11 -10.62
N THR A 68 12.43 -9.79 -10.68
CA THR A 68 13.52 -10.77 -10.58
C THR A 68 14.38 -10.38 -9.39
N VAL A 69 14.58 -11.31 -8.46
CA VAL A 69 15.35 -11.03 -7.24
C VAL A 69 16.84 -11.00 -7.59
N ALA A 70 17.50 -9.87 -7.31
CA ALA A 70 18.94 -9.71 -7.50
C ALA A 70 19.75 -10.41 -6.39
N GLU A 71 21.01 -10.72 -6.68
CA GLU A 71 21.94 -11.23 -5.66
C GLU A 71 22.10 -10.23 -4.51
N GLY A 72 22.21 -10.73 -3.28
CA GLY A 72 22.32 -9.92 -2.07
C GLY A 72 21.00 -9.41 -1.49
N ALA A 73 19.86 -9.61 -2.18
CA ALA A 73 18.55 -9.29 -1.62
C ALA A 73 18.10 -10.35 -0.59
N ASN A 74 17.33 -9.91 0.42
CA ASN A 74 16.63 -10.79 1.37
C ASN A 74 15.11 -10.68 1.14
N PRO A 75 14.57 -11.31 0.09
CA PRO A 75 13.19 -11.10 -0.30
C PRO A 75 12.23 -11.79 0.67
N THR A 76 11.11 -11.13 0.98
CA THR A 76 9.95 -11.79 1.60
C THR A 76 9.26 -12.74 0.61
N LEU A 77 9.40 -12.50 -0.70
CA LEU A 77 8.79 -13.29 -1.78
C LEU A 77 9.73 -13.46 -2.98
N GLY A 78 9.77 -14.66 -3.55
CA GLY A 78 10.58 -14.98 -4.72
C GLY A 78 11.96 -15.57 -4.36
N GLN A 79 12.73 -15.91 -5.39
CA GLN A 79 14.07 -16.50 -5.26
C GLN A 79 15.09 -15.76 -6.11
N VAL A 80 16.32 -15.65 -5.61
CA VAL A 80 17.44 -15.00 -6.32
C VAL A 80 17.62 -15.63 -7.70
N GLY A 81 17.71 -14.76 -8.72
CA GLY A 81 17.88 -15.17 -10.12
C GLY A 81 16.60 -15.67 -10.81
N GLN A 82 15.48 -15.82 -10.11
CA GLN A 82 14.21 -16.30 -10.67
C GLN A 82 13.23 -15.16 -10.94
N ARG A 83 12.53 -15.25 -12.07
CA ARG A 83 11.37 -14.38 -12.34
C ARG A 83 10.22 -14.81 -11.44
N THR A 84 9.73 -13.87 -10.64
CA THR A 84 8.59 -14.07 -9.74
C THR A 84 7.41 -13.24 -10.24
N ILE A 85 6.21 -13.81 -10.18
CA ILE A 85 4.94 -13.12 -10.40
C ILE A 85 4.11 -13.28 -9.13
N SER A 86 3.64 -12.18 -8.56
CA SER A 86 2.92 -12.17 -7.29
C SER A 86 1.57 -11.45 -7.39
N PRO A 87 0.50 -11.97 -6.78
CA PRO A 87 -0.73 -11.21 -6.57
C PRO A 87 -0.43 -9.97 -5.73
N THR A 88 -0.92 -8.83 -6.17
CA THR A 88 -0.59 -7.52 -5.60
C THR A 88 -1.83 -6.66 -5.48
N PHE A 89 -2.08 -6.16 -4.28
CA PHE A 89 -3.00 -5.08 -4.02
C PHE A 89 -2.32 -3.74 -4.33
N VAL A 90 -2.98 -2.89 -5.10
CA VAL A 90 -2.49 -1.56 -5.44
C VAL A 90 -3.39 -0.54 -4.76
N PHE A 91 -2.78 0.29 -3.93
CA PHE A 91 -3.44 1.36 -3.21
C PHE A 91 -2.90 2.71 -3.66
N THR A 92 -3.77 3.69 -3.86
CA THR A 92 -3.40 5.07 -4.18
C THR A 92 -4.15 6.04 -3.29
N THR A 93 -3.45 6.99 -2.68
CA THR A 93 -4.04 8.16 -2.04
C THR A 93 -3.30 9.43 -2.45
N TYR A 94 -3.76 10.57 -1.96
CA TYR A 94 -3.31 11.89 -2.37
C TYR A 94 -3.10 12.78 -1.16
N PHE A 95 -2.19 13.73 -1.24
CA PHE A 95 -1.97 14.69 -0.17
C PHE A 95 -1.52 16.04 -0.73
N ASP A 96 -1.60 17.07 0.09
CA ASP A 96 -1.22 18.42 -0.30
C ASP A 96 0.25 18.46 -0.78
N ALA A 97 0.49 19.06 -1.94
CA ALA A 97 1.85 19.26 -2.44
C ALA A 97 2.68 20.15 -1.50
N ALA A 98 2.04 21.02 -0.71
CA ALA A 98 2.68 21.86 0.29
C ALA A 98 2.86 21.19 1.67
N LEU A 99 2.46 19.91 1.81
CA LEU A 99 2.67 19.18 3.07
C LEU A 99 4.17 19.06 3.37
N ASP A 100 4.56 19.32 4.61
CA ASP A 100 5.95 19.27 5.03
C ASP A 100 6.58 17.87 4.84
N ASP A 101 7.83 17.82 4.39
CA ASP A 101 8.51 16.57 4.03
C ASP A 101 8.79 15.68 5.26
N GLU A 102 9.01 16.24 6.45
CA GLU A 102 9.16 15.44 7.68
C GLU A 102 7.87 14.69 8.01
N ARG A 103 6.73 15.35 7.76
CA ARG A 103 5.41 14.72 7.89
C ARG A 103 5.26 13.63 6.84
N VAL A 104 5.60 13.90 5.58
CA VAL A 104 5.59 12.90 4.49
C VAL A 104 6.39 11.66 4.87
N ASP A 105 7.63 11.84 5.32
CA ASP A 105 8.52 10.77 5.73
C ASP A 105 7.97 9.95 6.91
N ARG A 106 7.21 10.58 7.81
CA ARG A 106 6.57 9.87 8.93
C ARG A 106 5.51 8.91 8.45
N PHE A 107 4.62 9.34 7.55
CA PHE A 107 3.60 8.44 7.00
C PHE A 107 4.25 7.35 6.15
N MET A 108 5.26 7.69 5.33
CA MET A 108 5.98 6.72 4.52
C MET A 108 6.65 5.64 5.37
N ARG A 109 7.36 6.04 6.45
CA ARG A 109 7.95 5.09 7.39
C ARG A 109 6.90 4.18 8.00
N HIS A 110 5.79 4.76 8.50
CA HIS A 110 4.72 3.97 9.09
C HIS A 110 4.14 2.93 8.10
N LEU A 111 3.93 3.32 6.84
CA LEU A 111 3.48 2.39 5.80
C LEU A 111 4.49 1.29 5.51
N VAL A 112 5.79 1.60 5.49
CA VAL A 112 6.85 0.59 5.33
C VAL A 112 6.87 -0.37 6.53
N GLU A 113 6.66 0.13 7.75
CA GLU A 113 6.59 -0.73 8.94
C GLU A 113 5.46 -1.74 8.87
N ILE A 114 4.26 -1.28 8.47
CA ILE A 114 3.11 -2.15 8.22
C ILE A 114 3.44 -3.16 7.12
N HIS A 115 4.11 -2.71 6.05
CA HIS A 115 4.46 -3.53 4.90
C HIS A 115 5.44 -4.66 5.22
N LEU A 116 6.43 -4.38 6.05
CA LEU A 116 7.45 -5.35 6.44
C LEU A 116 7.03 -6.18 7.66
N GLY A 117 5.93 -5.83 8.32
CA GLY A 117 5.53 -6.41 9.61
C GLY A 117 6.56 -6.16 10.71
N LYS A 118 7.32 -5.05 10.64
CA LYS A 118 8.45 -4.72 11.54
C LYS A 118 8.48 -3.22 11.79
N SER A 119 8.81 -2.81 13.02
CA SER A 119 9.14 -1.40 13.29
C SER A 119 10.54 -1.07 12.77
N LEU A 120 10.69 0.09 12.12
CA LEU A 120 11.96 0.61 11.64
C LEU A 120 12.58 1.45 12.78
N SER A 121 13.64 0.91 13.39
CA SER A 121 14.42 1.57 14.45
C SER A 121 15.25 2.74 13.94
#